data_AF-A0A293MNG8-F1
#
_entry.id   AF-A0A293MNG8-F1
#
_cell.length_a   1.000
_cell.length_b   1.000
_cell.length_c   1.000
_cell.angle_alpha   90.00
_cell.angle_beta   90.00
_cell.angle_gamma   90.00
#
_symmetry.space_group_name_H-M   'P 1'
#
loop_
_entity.id
_entity.type
_entity.pdbx_description
1 polymer ?
#
loop_
_entity_poly.entity_id
_entity_poly.type
_entity_poly.pdbx_seq_one_letter_code
_entity_poly.pdbx_strand_id
1 'polypeptide(L)'
;MPWRHATSSPRLKALLATYRRISSTWIRTELQVTHTRDFLKHWVRFVYDRSPFRDGESNHTKVCLDTAVTFPEPDWQKADNLATFYQGNKIEAKADLAYGADCSQGSRIHLDGTYEHTDADAEEIEDIVSGKPRSKNRFKQNILRKLYDKCFFYQQRGIPYSHPNAWLHEPSGVQYHLQARVLRSTRAQHTHVRRRDDPTAKY
;
A
#
# COMPACT_ATOMS: atom_id res chain seq x y z
N MET A 1 -5.70 0.98 -19.39
CA MET A 1 -4.36 1.55 -19.61
C MET A 1 -3.34 0.42 -19.67
N PRO A 2 -2.50 0.33 -20.72
CA PRO A 2 -1.43 -0.64 -20.76
C PRO A 2 -0.23 -0.08 -19.99
N TRP A 3 0.11 -0.69 -18.85
CA TRP A 3 1.36 -0.43 -18.14
C TRP A 3 2.53 -0.94 -18.98
N ARG A 4 3.12 -0.07 -19.79
CA ARG A 4 4.43 -0.29 -20.41
C ARG A 4 5.34 0.84 -19.95
N HIS A 5 6.60 0.49 -19.71
CA HIS A 5 7.70 1.31 -19.21
C HIS A 5 7.85 1.37 -17.68
N ALA A 6 8.19 0.22 -17.09
CA ALA A 6 9.03 0.16 -15.90
C ALA A 6 10.26 -0.70 -16.25
N THR A 7 11.44 -0.09 -16.19
CA THR A 7 12.75 -0.68 -16.54
C THR A 7 13.25 -1.72 -15.53
N SER A 8 12.56 -1.94 -14.41
CA SER A 8 12.78 -3.07 -13.51
C SER A 8 11.71 -4.13 -13.75
N SER A 9 12.10 -5.25 -14.37
CA SER A 9 11.16 -6.36 -14.63
C SER A 9 10.61 -6.91 -13.32
N PRO A 10 9.27 -6.96 -13.13
CA PRO A 10 8.67 -7.65 -11.99
C PRO A 10 9.07 -9.13 -12.03
N ARG A 11 9.61 -9.66 -10.94
CA ARG A 11 10.16 -11.04 -10.90
C ARG A 11 9.25 -12.07 -10.25
N LEU A 12 8.42 -11.66 -9.29
CA LEU A 12 7.53 -12.56 -8.57
C LEU A 12 6.10 -12.08 -8.68
N LYS A 13 5.21 -12.96 -9.13
CA LYS A 13 3.77 -12.74 -9.17
C LYS A 13 3.12 -13.85 -8.36
N ALA A 14 2.52 -13.49 -7.23
CA ALA A 14 1.60 -14.37 -6.53
C ALA A 14 0.19 -14.08 -7.05
N LEU A 15 -0.56 -15.11 -7.43
CA LEU A 15 -1.96 -15.02 -7.82
C LEU A 15 -2.78 -15.94 -6.94
N LEU A 16 -3.72 -15.37 -6.20
CA LEU A 16 -4.75 -16.12 -5.49
C LEU A 16 -6.08 -15.84 -6.19
N ALA A 17 -6.78 -16.88 -6.60
CA ALA A 17 -8.10 -16.76 -7.19
C ALA A 17 -9.08 -17.68 -6.45
N THR A 18 -10.25 -17.16 -6.12
CA THR A 18 -11.36 -17.97 -5.59
C THR A 18 -12.56 -17.83 -6.50
N TYR A 19 -13.28 -18.94 -6.68
CA TYR A 19 -14.49 -19.00 -7.49
C TYR A 19 -15.54 -19.80 -6.74
N ARG A 20 -16.73 -19.22 -6.60
CA ARG A 20 -17.87 -19.89 -5.99
C ARG A 20 -19.10 -19.71 -6.86
N ARG A 21 -19.79 -20.80 -7.16
CA ARG A 21 -21.03 -20.82 -7.96
C ARG A 21 -22.15 -21.48 -7.17
N ILE A 22 -23.34 -20.87 -7.18
CA ILE A 22 -24.58 -21.41 -6.63
C ILE A 22 -25.66 -21.20 -7.70
N SER A 23 -25.98 -22.27 -8.44
CA SER A 23 -26.90 -22.24 -9.58
C SER A 23 -26.45 -21.25 -10.68
N SER A 24 -27.22 -20.19 -10.93
CA SER A 24 -26.91 -19.08 -11.85
C SER A 24 -26.03 -17.98 -11.24
N THR A 25 -25.92 -17.94 -9.91
CA THR A 25 -25.12 -16.92 -9.22
C THR A 25 -23.67 -17.35 -9.04
N TRP A 26 -22.72 -16.45 -9.24
CA TRP A 26 -21.32 -16.72 -8.98
C TRP A 26 -20.53 -15.50 -8.53
N ILE A 27 -19.43 -15.76 -7.84
CA ILE A 27 -18.44 -14.78 -7.38
C ILE A 27 -17.06 -15.27 -7.77
N ARG A 28 -16.24 -14.36 -8.30
CA ARG A 28 -14.81 -14.52 -8.51
C ARG A 28 -14.07 -13.43 -7.76
N THR A 29 -13.05 -13.82 -7.01
CA THR A 29 -12.08 -12.88 -6.46
C THR A 29 -10.69 -13.25 -6.95
N GLU A 30 -9.91 -12.25 -7.28
CA GLU A 30 -8.50 -12.41 -7.66
C GLU A 30 -7.66 -11.40 -6.90
N LEU A 31 -6.57 -11.87 -6.32
CA LEU A 31 -5.54 -11.06 -5.72
C LEU A 31 -4.22 -11.39 -6.40
N GLN A 32 -3.64 -10.39 -7.05
CA GLN A 32 -2.32 -10.44 -7.62
C GLN A 32 -1.40 -9.54 -6.81
N VAL A 33 -0.30 -10.08 -6.32
CA VAL A 33 0.78 -9.31 -5.69
C VAL A 33 2.01 -9.44 -6.56
N THR A 34 2.68 -8.31 -6.83
CA THR A 34 3.87 -8.25 -7.66
C THR A 34 4.88 -7.29 -7.04
N HIS A 35 6.17 -7.56 -7.14
CA HIS A 35 7.20 -6.66 -6.63
C HIS A 35 8.48 -6.71 -7.47
N THR A 36 9.33 -5.68 -7.31
CA THR A 36 10.68 -5.65 -7.87
C THR A 36 11.64 -6.56 -7.10
N ARG A 37 12.79 -6.87 -7.70
CA ARG A 37 13.82 -7.76 -7.09
C ARG A 37 14.41 -7.17 -5.80
N ASP A 38 14.51 -5.86 -5.75
CA ASP A 38 15.02 -5.08 -4.61
C ASP A 38 13.94 -4.81 -3.54
N PHE A 39 12.69 -5.24 -3.76
CA PHE A 39 11.55 -4.97 -2.87
C PHE A 39 11.30 -3.48 -2.60
N LEU A 40 11.70 -2.60 -3.52
CA LEU A 40 11.42 -1.17 -3.41
C LEU A 40 10.12 -0.76 -4.07
N LYS A 41 9.55 -1.60 -4.95
CA LYS A 41 8.27 -1.33 -5.59
C LYS A 41 7.37 -2.54 -5.46
N HIS A 42 6.15 -2.28 -4.99
CA HIS A 42 5.13 -3.28 -4.78
C HIS A 42 3.86 -2.87 -5.52
N TRP A 43 3.20 -3.84 -6.13
CA TRP A 43 1.92 -3.68 -6.78
C TRP A 43 0.96 -4.73 -6.25
N VAL A 44 -0.25 -4.30 -5.90
CA VAL A 44 -1.34 -5.19 -5.55
C VAL A 44 -2.51 -4.91 -6.45
N ARG A 45 -2.99 -5.94 -7.15
CA ARG A 45 -4.21 -5.86 -7.94
C ARG A 45 -5.24 -6.79 -7.33
N PHE A 46 -6.36 -6.23 -6.93
CA PHE A 46 -7.52 -6.97 -6.45
C PHE A 46 -8.67 -6.81 -7.44
N VAL A 47 -9.30 -7.91 -7.79
CA VAL A 47 -10.47 -7.94 -8.66
C VAL A 47 -11.56 -8.74 -7.95
N TYR A 48 -12.73 -8.14 -7.82
CA TYR A 48 -13.97 -8.79 -7.40
C TYR A 48 -14.94 -8.72 -8.58
N ASP A 49 -15.51 -9.85 -8.98
CA ASP A 49 -16.46 -9.96 -10.07
C ASP A 49 -17.61 -10.87 -9.63
N ARG A 50 -18.84 -10.42 -9.77
CA ARG A 50 -20.03 -11.22 -9.47
C ARG A 50 -21.04 -11.12 -10.59
N SER A 51 -21.77 -12.21 -10.77
CA SER A 51 -22.99 -12.19 -11.56
C SER A 51 -24.06 -11.31 -10.89
N PRO A 52 -25.12 -10.92 -11.63
CA PRO A 52 -26.34 -10.42 -11.04
C PRO A 52 -26.87 -11.33 -9.92
N PHE A 53 -27.28 -10.74 -8.80
CA PHE A 53 -27.81 -11.45 -7.62
C PHE A 53 -29.29 -11.17 -7.36
N ARG A 54 -29.83 -10.09 -7.94
CA ARG A 54 -31.20 -9.65 -7.72
C ARG A 54 -31.91 -9.52 -9.05
N ASP A 55 -33.21 -9.79 -9.05
CA ASP A 55 -34.07 -9.50 -10.17
C ASP A 55 -34.06 -7.99 -10.45
N GLY A 56 -33.70 -7.60 -11.67
CA GLY A 56 -33.46 -6.21 -12.08
C GLY A 56 -31.99 -5.83 -12.26
N GLU A 57 -31.04 -6.63 -11.77
CA GLU A 57 -29.64 -6.54 -12.19
C GLU A 57 -29.46 -7.32 -13.50
N SER A 58 -29.12 -6.64 -14.60
CA SER A 58 -28.82 -7.29 -15.89
C SER A 58 -27.33 -7.52 -16.11
N ASN A 59 -26.49 -6.68 -15.51
CA ASN A 59 -25.04 -6.66 -15.72
C ASN A 59 -24.29 -7.18 -14.49
N HIS A 60 -23.10 -7.70 -14.74
CA HIS A 60 -22.18 -8.08 -13.67
C HIS A 60 -21.79 -6.85 -12.85
N THR A 61 -21.41 -7.07 -11.60
CA THR A 61 -20.78 -6.03 -10.76
C THR A 61 -19.32 -6.38 -10.56
N LYS A 62 -18.43 -5.47 -10.96
CA LYS A 62 -16.99 -5.59 -10.79
C LYS A 62 -16.43 -4.47 -9.94
N VAL A 63 -15.49 -4.83 -9.08
CA VAL A 63 -14.65 -3.91 -8.30
C VAL A 63 -13.21 -4.25 -8.59
N CYS A 64 -12.43 -3.26 -9.02
CA CYS A 64 -11.04 -3.45 -9.39
C CYS A 64 -10.20 -2.42 -8.63
N LEU A 65 -9.28 -2.89 -7.82
CA LEU A 65 -8.37 -2.07 -7.03
C LEU A 65 -6.95 -2.37 -7.48
N ASP A 66 -6.29 -1.40 -8.09
CA ASP A 66 -4.87 -1.45 -8.41
C ASP A 66 -4.13 -0.51 -7.45
N THR A 67 -3.20 -1.03 -6.66
CA THR A 67 -2.34 -0.21 -5.78
C THR A 67 -0.88 -0.39 -6.16
N ALA A 68 -0.11 0.69 -5.95
CA ALA A 68 1.33 0.70 -6.10
C ALA A 68 1.93 1.40 -4.88
N VAL A 69 3.00 0.83 -4.32
CA VAL A 69 3.78 1.43 -3.25
C VAL A 69 5.24 1.45 -3.68
N THR A 70 5.88 2.61 -3.58
CA THR A 70 7.30 2.80 -3.88
C THR A 70 8.02 3.28 -2.63
N PHE A 71 9.02 2.51 -2.23
CA PHE A 71 9.94 2.80 -1.14
C PHE A 71 11.20 3.47 -1.69
N PRO A 72 11.82 4.40 -0.94
CA PRO A 72 13.08 5.00 -1.33
C PRO A 72 14.22 3.97 -1.20
N GLU A 73 15.27 4.16 -1.99
CA GLU A 73 16.48 3.35 -1.87
C GLU A 73 17.11 3.53 -0.48
N PRO A 74 17.55 2.45 0.18
CA PRO A 74 18.20 2.57 1.49
C PRO A 74 19.53 3.29 1.38
N ASP A 75 19.73 4.29 2.24
CA ASP A 75 21.02 4.98 2.38
C ASP A 75 21.93 4.16 3.30
N TRP A 76 22.65 3.21 2.71
CA TRP A 76 23.55 2.32 3.45
C TRP A 76 24.71 3.04 4.14
N GLN A 77 25.01 4.29 3.78
CA GLN A 77 26.01 5.09 4.51
C GLN A 77 25.53 5.43 5.93
N LYS A 78 24.22 5.43 6.16
CA LYS A 78 23.60 5.60 7.49
C LYS A 78 23.46 4.30 8.26
N ALA A 79 23.89 3.15 7.74
CA ALA A 79 23.70 1.84 8.39
C ALA A 79 24.39 1.76 9.77
N ASP A 80 25.44 2.55 9.99
CA ASP A 80 26.12 2.65 11.28
C ASP A 80 25.26 3.33 12.36
N ASN A 81 24.25 4.11 11.96
CA ASN A 81 23.26 4.72 12.84
C ASN A 81 21.86 4.22 12.50
N LEU A 82 21.54 3.02 13.02
CA LEU A 82 20.22 2.38 12.85
C LEU A 82 19.04 3.29 13.21
N ALA A 83 19.21 4.18 14.19
CA ALA A 83 18.12 5.00 14.70
C ALA A 83 17.67 6.05 13.68
N THR A 84 18.58 6.58 12.86
CA THR A 84 18.27 7.62 11.85
C THR A 84 18.19 7.08 10.43
N PHE A 85 18.36 5.77 10.24
CA PHE A 85 18.43 5.12 8.92
C PHE A 85 17.24 5.43 8.00
N TYR A 86 16.04 5.53 8.56
CA TYR A 86 14.81 5.85 7.81
C TYR A 86 14.38 7.32 7.91
N GLN A 87 15.13 8.16 8.63
CA GLN A 87 14.75 9.55 8.85
C GLN A 87 14.73 10.34 7.54
N GLY A 88 13.62 11.04 7.29
CA GLY A 88 13.41 11.84 6.07
C GLY A 88 12.98 11.03 4.84
N ASN A 89 12.87 9.70 4.95
CA ASN A 89 12.40 8.87 3.85
C ASN A 89 10.91 9.08 3.59
N LYS A 90 10.54 9.12 2.30
CA LYS A 90 9.16 9.27 1.84
C LYS A 90 8.75 8.02 1.09
N ILE A 91 7.60 7.47 1.45
CA ILE A 91 6.99 6.34 0.74
C ILE A 91 5.89 6.88 -0.15
N GLU A 92 5.94 6.57 -1.44
CA GLU A 92 4.89 6.94 -2.38
C GLU A 92 3.87 5.82 -2.48
N ALA A 93 2.58 6.14 -2.38
CA ALA A 93 1.49 5.19 -2.52
C ALA A 93 0.46 5.71 -3.51
N LYS A 94 0.02 4.83 -4.42
CA LYS A 94 -1.01 5.09 -5.41
C LYS A 94 -2.09 4.03 -5.33
N ALA A 95 -3.35 4.41 -5.50
CA ALA A 95 -4.46 3.48 -5.57
C ALA A 95 -5.50 3.94 -6.60
N ASP A 96 -5.87 3.04 -7.50
CA ASP A 96 -6.92 3.18 -8.48
C ASP A 96 -8.06 2.21 -8.14
N LEU A 97 -9.21 2.74 -7.77
CA LEU A 97 -10.43 1.97 -7.55
C LEU A 97 -11.41 2.20 -8.69
N ALA A 98 -11.80 1.15 -9.39
CA ALA A 98 -12.84 1.16 -10.41
C ALA A 98 -14.03 0.31 -9.97
N TYR A 99 -15.24 0.82 -10.20
CA TYR A 99 -16.51 0.13 -9.91
C TYR A 99 -17.44 0.22 -11.12
N GLY A 100 -17.97 -0.92 -11.57
CA GLY A 100 -18.89 -0.94 -12.71
C GLY A 100 -19.11 -2.33 -13.32
N ALA A 101 -19.62 -2.37 -14.55
CA ALA A 101 -19.80 -3.62 -15.29
C ALA A 101 -18.46 -4.20 -15.77
N ASP A 102 -17.48 -3.32 -16.01
CA ASP A 102 -16.11 -3.69 -16.32
C ASP A 102 -15.13 -2.71 -15.66
N CYS A 103 -13.86 -3.10 -15.48
CA CYS A 103 -12.85 -2.26 -14.83
C CYS A 103 -12.45 -1.01 -15.63
N SER A 104 -12.98 -0.84 -16.85
CA SER A 104 -12.67 0.27 -17.77
C SER A 104 -13.79 1.30 -17.88
N GLN A 105 -15.04 0.90 -17.65
CA GLN A 105 -16.25 1.66 -17.82
C GLN A 105 -16.97 1.75 -16.47
N GLY A 106 -16.97 2.93 -15.86
CA GLY A 106 -17.60 3.15 -14.57
C GLY A 106 -16.96 4.28 -13.78
N SER A 107 -17.36 4.38 -12.51
CA SER A 107 -16.80 5.35 -11.57
C SER A 107 -15.38 4.93 -11.19
N ARG A 108 -14.45 5.88 -11.24
CA ARG A 108 -13.05 5.68 -10.87
C ARG A 108 -12.65 6.66 -9.78
N ILE A 109 -11.91 6.18 -8.79
CA ILE A 109 -11.29 6.99 -7.74
C ILE A 109 -9.78 6.77 -7.85
N HIS A 110 -9.03 7.86 -8.00
CA HIS A 110 -7.59 7.86 -7.98
C HIS A 110 -7.11 8.49 -6.67
N LEU A 111 -6.23 7.80 -5.97
CA LEU A 111 -5.61 8.26 -4.74
C LEU A 111 -4.09 8.25 -4.95
N ASP A 112 -3.47 9.41 -4.83
CA ASP A 112 -2.02 9.56 -4.75
C ASP A 112 -1.67 10.13 -3.37
N GLY A 113 -0.73 9.50 -2.70
CA GLY A 113 -0.28 9.92 -1.37
C GLY A 113 1.20 9.69 -1.18
N THR A 114 1.79 10.52 -0.32
CA THR A 114 3.13 10.34 0.21
C THR A 114 3.04 10.16 1.71
N TYR A 115 3.68 9.14 2.23
CA TYR A 115 3.83 8.93 3.66
C TYR A 115 5.21 9.42 4.09
N GLU A 116 5.22 10.26 5.12
CA GLU A 116 6.40 10.76 5.81
C GLU A 116 6.24 10.43 7.30
N HIS A 117 7.36 10.30 8.02
CA HIS A 117 7.34 10.12 9.47
C HIS A 117 6.54 11.25 10.14
N THR A 118 5.72 10.89 11.13
CA THR A 118 4.99 11.88 11.95
C THR A 118 5.93 12.55 12.94
N ASP A 119 5.55 13.71 13.49
CA ASP A 119 6.34 14.39 14.54
C ASP A 119 6.60 13.47 15.75
N ALA A 120 5.65 12.59 16.08
CA ALA A 120 5.81 11.62 17.15
C ALA A 120 6.84 10.52 16.81
N ASP A 121 6.91 10.12 15.54
CA ASP A 121 7.93 9.19 15.05
C ASP A 121 9.31 9.85 15.09
N ALA A 122 9.40 11.13 14.70
CA ALA A 122 10.64 11.91 14.78
C ALA A 122 11.13 12.05 16.23
N GLU A 123 10.24 12.38 17.17
CA GLU A 123 10.57 12.43 18.60
C GLU A 123 11.04 11.07 19.13
N GLU A 124 10.39 9.96 18.73
CA GLU A 124 10.83 8.61 19.13
C GLU A 124 12.21 8.27 18.56
N ILE A 125 12.48 8.63 17.31
CA ILE A 125 13.81 8.49 16.68
C ILE A 125 14.85 9.27 17.49
N GLU A 126 14.60 10.53 17.84
CA GLU A 126 15.51 11.35 18.65
C GLU A 126 15.74 10.76 20.05
N ASP A 127 14.70 10.24 20.69
CA ASP A 127 14.79 9.57 21.98
C ASP A 127 15.67 8.31 21.91
N ILE A 128 15.60 7.55 20.81
CA ILE A 128 16.47 6.40 20.54
C ILE A 128 17.92 6.85 20.37
N VAL A 129 18.17 7.82 19.48
CA VAL A 129 19.51 8.38 19.22
C VAL A 129 20.16 8.89 20.51
N SER A 130 19.36 9.57 21.35
CA SER A 130 19.82 10.15 22.61
C SER A 130 19.97 9.13 23.75
N GLY A 131 19.69 7.84 23.51
CA GLY A 131 19.76 6.80 24.53
C GLY A 131 18.74 6.95 25.66
N LYS A 132 17.67 7.73 25.46
CA LYS A 132 16.66 7.95 26.50
C LYS A 132 15.89 6.64 26.76
N PRO A 133 15.44 6.44 28.02
CA PRO A 133 14.62 5.29 28.35
C PRO A 133 13.24 5.38 27.70
N ARG A 134 12.61 4.22 27.51
CA ARG A 134 11.25 4.13 26.96
C ARG A 134 10.29 4.98 27.77
N SER A 135 9.44 5.75 27.07
CA SER A 135 8.42 6.56 27.73
C SER A 135 7.48 5.67 28.56
N LYS A 136 7.20 6.11 29.79
CA LYS A 136 6.20 5.47 30.67
C LYS A 136 4.76 5.72 30.21
N ASN A 137 4.56 6.59 29.22
CA ASN A 137 3.24 6.88 28.68
C ASN A 137 2.73 5.66 27.89
N ARG A 138 1.70 5.00 28.43
CA ARG A 138 1.02 3.86 27.80
C ARG A 138 0.36 4.19 26.45
N PHE A 139 0.10 5.47 26.18
CA PHE A 139 -0.50 5.94 24.94
C PHE A 139 0.53 6.26 23.85
N LYS A 140 1.83 6.40 24.19
CA LYS A 140 2.90 6.54 23.19
C LYS A 140 3.15 5.17 22.56
N GLN A 141 2.79 5.01 21.28
CA GLN A 141 3.15 3.82 20.53
C GLN A 141 4.67 3.80 20.42
N ASN A 142 5.33 2.80 21.01
CA ASN A 142 6.79 2.68 20.97
C ASN A 142 7.20 1.64 19.92
N ILE A 143 6.65 1.76 18.71
CA ILE A 143 6.84 0.72 17.70
C ILE A 143 8.24 0.82 17.09
N LEU A 144 8.74 2.04 16.87
CA LEU A 144 10.08 2.26 16.32
C LEU A 144 11.15 1.80 17.30
N ARG A 145 10.98 2.04 18.60
CA ARG A 145 11.89 1.55 19.64
C ARG A 145 11.96 0.03 19.65
N LYS A 146 10.82 -0.66 19.56
CA LYS A 146 10.80 -2.14 19.52
C LYS A 146 11.54 -2.68 18.30
N LEU A 147 11.35 -2.05 17.15
CA LEU A 147 12.05 -2.44 15.92
C LEU A 147 13.54 -2.18 16.04
N TYR A 148 13.94 -1.01 16.56
CA TYR A 148 15.33 -0.66 16.85
C TYR A 148 15.98 -1.67 17.80
N ASP A 149 15.36 -1.94 18.96
CA ASP A 149 15.90 -2.87 19.96
C ASP A 149 16.08 -4.28 19.37
N LYS A 150 15.15 -4.72 18.51
CA LYS A 150 15.26 -6.00 17.78
C LYS A 150 16.43 -5.98 16.80
N CYS A 151 16.58 -4.94 15.99
CA CYS A 151 17.69 -4.80 15.05
C CYS A 151 19.04 -4.77 15.78
N PHE A 152 19.14 -3.96 16.83
CA PHE A 152 20.34 -3.82 17.66
C PHE A 152 20.72 -5.14 18.33
N PHE A 153 19.75 -5.89 18.87
CA PHE A 153 19.97 -7.22 19.44
C PHE A 153 20.62 -8.21 18.45
N TYR A 154 20.20 -8.20 17.18
CA TYR A 154 20.79 -9.07 16.17
C TYR A 154 22.13 -8.56 15.64
N GLN A 155 22.30 -7.23 15.55
CA GLN A 155 23.59 -6.62 15.22
C GLN A 155 24.67 -7.03 16.23
N GLN A 156 24.35 -7.01 17.53
CA GLN A 156 25.27 -7.47 18.59
C GLN A 156 25.67 -8.94 18.47
N ARG A 157 24.88 -9.75 17.76
CA ARG A 157 25.16 -11.17 17.48
C ARG A 157 25.93 -11.38 16.17
N GLY A 158 26.41 -10.31 15.55
CA GLY A 158 27.18 -10.36 14.31
C GLY A 158 26.34 -10.70 13.09
N ILE A 159 25.01 -10.56 13.14
CA ILE A 159 24.14 -10.74 11.97
C ILE A 159 24.12 -9.42 11.19
N PRO A 160 24.73 -9.36 10.00
CA PRO A 160 24.78 -8.14 9.22
C PRO A 160 23.41 -7.81 8.63
N TYR A 161 23.15 -6.51 8.42
CA TYR A 161 21.92 -5.99 7.82
C TYR A 161 21.67 -6.47 6.37
N SER A 162 22.71 -7.01 5.72
CA SER A 162 22.73 -7.33 4.29
C SER A 162 22.29 -8.74 3.92
N HIS A 163 21.82 -9.55 4.87
CA HIS A 163 21.31 -10.87 4.48
C HIS A 163 20.01 -10.72 3.67
N PRO A 164 19.87 -11.37 2.48
CA PRO A 164 18.65 -11.30 1.66
C PRO A 164 17.42 -11.94 2.33
N ASN A 165 17.56 -12.43 3.56
CA ASN A 165 16.52 -13.09 4.30
C ASN A 165 15.83 -12.09 5.25
N ALA A 166 14.79 -11.48 4.68
CA ALA A 166 13.49 -11.26 5.30
C ALA A 166 13.25 -10.06 6.23
N TRP A 167 14.18 -9.54 7.03
CA TRP A 167 13.71 -8.73 8.18
C TRP A 167 13.59 -7.21 7.99
N LEU A 168 14.37 -6.60 7.08
CA LEU A 168 14.24 -5.17 6.76
C LEU A 168 13.17 -4.88 5.70
N HIS A 169 12.66 -5.93 5.03
CA HIS A 169 11.60 -5.86 4.03
C HIS A 169 10.37 -6.72 4.37
N GLU A 170 10.31 -7.35 5.56
CA GLU A 170 9.11 -8.06 5.98
C GLU A 170 7.98 -7.03 6.25
N PRO A 171 6.90 -7.03 5.44
CA PRO A 171 5.75 -6.16 5.68
C PRO A 171 4.95 -6.59 6.92
N SER A 172 5.35 -7.68 7.59
CA SER A 172 4.69 -8.31 8.73
C SER A 172 5.09 -7.74 10.09
N GLY A 173 6.27 -7.10 10.21
CA GLY A 173 6.75 -6.54 11.48
C GLY A 173 6.44 -5.05 11.64
N VAL A 174 6.53 -4.31 10.54
CA VAL A 174 5.82 -3.04 10.39
C VAL A 174 4.48 -3.41 9.78
N GLN A 175 3.60 -3.93 10.62
CA GLN A 175 2.18 -3.74 10.39
C GLN A 175 2.02 -2.22 10.40
N TYR A 176 2.26 -1.58 9.25
CA TYR A 176 1.71 -0.29 8.94
C TYR A 176 0.23 -0.54 9.13
N HIS A 177 -0.26 -0.26 10.32
CA HIS A 177 -1.63 0.03 10.53
C HIS A 177 -1.85 1.25 9.64
N LEU A 178 -2.15 0.98 8.37
CA LEU A 178 -3.18 1.66 7.61
C LEU A 178 -4.48 1.46 8.40
N GLN A 179 -4.52 1.97 9.63
CA GLN A 179 -5.66 2.74 10.03
C GLN A 179 -5.70 3.82 8.98
N ALA A 180 -6.64 3.69 8.05
CA ALA A 180 -7.20 4.84 7.38
C ALA A 180 -7.79 5.74 8.46
N ARG A 181 -6.95 6.39 9.28
CA ARG A 181 -7.25 7.75 9.66
C ARG A 181 -7.23 8.46 8.33
N VAL A 182 -8.39 8.94 7.96
CA VAL A 182 -8.55 10.07 7.06
C VAL A 182 -7.72 11.20 7.70
N LEU A 183 -6.40 11.14 7.54
CA LEU A 183 -5.53 12.26 7.78
C LEU A 183 -5.93 13.24 6.69
N ARG A 184 -6.57 14.32 7.12
CA ARG A 184 -6.92 15.45 6.29
C ARG A 184 -5.64 16.08 5.76
N SER A 185 -5.07 15.47 4.73
CA SER A 185 -4.32 16.16 3.69
C SER A 185 -5.02 15.80 2.38
N THR A 186 -6.28 16.22 2.28
CA THR A 186 -7.00 16.19 1.01
C THR A 186 -6.43 17.28 0.12
N ARG A 187 -5.46 16.92 -0.72
CA ARG A 187 -5.46 17.42 -2.09
C ARG A 187 -6.05 16.34 -2.99
N ALA A 188 -7.31 15.99 -2.71
CA ALA A 188 -8.10 15.18 -3.61
C ALA A 188 -8.36 16.02 -4.87
N GLN A 189 -7.68 15.72 -5.97
CA GLN A 189 -8.12 16.21 -7.26
C GLN A 189 -9.36 15.41 -7.66
N HIS A 190 -10.53 15.88 -7.22
CA HIS A 190 -11.81 15.42 -7.72
C HIS A 190 -11.94 15.88 -9.19
N THR A 191 -11.53 15.04 -10.14
CA THR A 191 -12.01 15.19 -11.52
C THR A 191 -13.45 14.68 -11.59
N HIS A 192 -14.39 15.59 -11.35
CA HIS A 192 -15.79 15.36 -11.63
C HIS A 192 -15.98 15.35 -13.15
N VAL A 193 -16.09 14.17 -13.76
CA VAL A 193 -16.57 14.06 -15.14
C VAL A 193 -18.06 14.39 -15.10
N ARG A 194 -18.42 15.63 -15.45
CA ARG A 194 -19.82 16.00 -15.70
C ARG A 194 -20.34 15.13 -16.85
N ARG A 195 -21.49 14.46 -16.65
CA ARG A 195 -22.33 14.04 -17.76
C ARG A 195 -22.59 15.27 -18.63
N ARG A 196 -22.29 15.18 -19.93
CA ARG A 196 -22.92 16.10 -20.89
C ARG A 196 -24.38 15.69 -20.94
N ASP A 197 -25.25 16.57 -20.44
CA ASP A 197 -26.65 16.53 -20.77
C ASP A 197 -26.77 16.76 -22.28
N ASP A 198 -27.36 15.80 -22.97
CA ASP A 198 -27.70 15.85 -24.38
C ASP A 198 -29.01 16.65 -24.52
N PRO A 199 -29.01 17.86 -25.12
CA PRO A 199 -30.21 18.63 -25.30
C PRO A 199 -30.75 18.38 -26.71
N THR A 200 -31.19 17.16 -27.00
CA THR A 200 -31.91 16.88 -28.25
C THR A 200 -33.05 15.89 -28.05
N ALA A 201 -34.08 16.35 -27.34
CA ALA A 201 -35.43 15.80 -27.41
C ALA A 201 -36.42 16.94 -27.68
N LYS A 202 -36.52 17.33 -28.95
CA LYS A 202 -37.72 17.92 -29.54
C LYS A 202 -38.00 17.11 -30.80
N TYR A 203 -39.06 16.30 -30.78
CA TYR A 203 -40.16 16.25 -31.72
C TYR A 203 -41.18 15.23 -31.21
#